data_AF-A0AAN8FXQ5-F1
#
_entry.id   AF-A0AAN8FXQ5-F1
#
_cell.length_a   1.000
_cell.length_b   1.000
_cell.length_c   1.000
_cell.angle_alpha   90.00
_cell.angle_beta   90.00
_cell.angle_gamma   90.00
#
_symmetry.space_group_name_H-M   'P 1'
#
loop_
_entity.id
_entity.type
_entity.pdbx_description
1 polymer ?
#
loop_
_entity_poly.entity_id
_entity_poly.type
_entity_poly.pdbx_seq_one_letter_code
_entity_poly.pdbx_strand_id
1 'polypeptide(L)'
;VNRFACYLYDAVYLYARALHELIEETTERQAHGYDPTRDGAAIIKKVLNRKYSSMQGFDMRINEHGDAKGNYTLLSWQAVEPVRTKGDGNYYPLDHALDITAMFVDGGEGHNNMPKLVFHKPIMWIDGPTRDQPDCGFHGELCRDYGGYISFISFILFFIVLIGGAISAGFVYRLVKN
;
A
#
# COMPACT_ATOMS: atom_id res chain seq x y z
N VAL A 1 17.56 -4.49 19.75
CA VAL A 1 16.44 -4.24 20.70
C VAL A 1 15.20 -4.94 20.17
N ASN A 2 14.47 -5.68 21.01
CA ASN A 2 13.26 -6.39 20.59
C ASN A 2 12.08 -5.41 20.50
N ARG A 3 11.48 -5.24 19.31
CA ARG A 3 10.37 -4.29 19.08
C ARG A 3 9.15 -4.59 19.95
N PHE A 4 8.83 -5.86 20.17
CA PHE A 4 7.69 -6.25 21.01
C PHE A 4 7.86 -5.83 22.46
N ALA A 5 9.09 -5.91 22.98
CA ALA A 5 9.39 -5.45 24.33
C ALA A 5 9.21 -3.93 24.46
N CYS A 6 9.59 -3.16 23.44
CA CYS A 6 9.34 -1.72 23.42
C CYS A 6 7.84 -1.39 23.38
N TYR A 7 7.04 -2.09 22.58
CA TYR A 7 5.60 -1.87 22.55
C TYR A 7 4.94 -2.14 23.91
N LEU A 8 5.35 -3.21 24.60
CA LEU A 8 4.84 -3.50 25.94
C LEU A 8 5.26 -2.43 26.95
N TYR A 9 6.52 -1.98 26.90
CA TYR A 9 7.02 -0.89 27.72
C TYR A 9 6.20 0.39 27.51
N ASP A 10 6.01 0.79 26.26
CA ASP A 10 5.25 1.98 25.91
C ASP A 10 3.79 1.89 26.40
N ALA A 11 3.14 0.74 26.27
CA ALA A 11 1.78 0.52 26.71
C ALA A 11 1.63 0.69 28.23
N VAL A 12 2.54 0.10 29.02
CA VAL A 12 2.55 0.23 30.49
C VAL A 12 2.83 1.68 30.90
N TYR A 13 3.79 2.33 30.24
CA TYR A 13 4.14 3.72 30.53
C TYR A 13 2.98 4.68 30.23
N LEU A 14 2.30 4.49 29.10
CA LEU A 14 1.11 5.26 28.72
C LEU A 14 -0.01 5.10 29.74
N TYR A 15 -0.28 3.87 30.17
CA TYR A 15 -1.30 3.60 31.19
C TYR A 15 -0.96 4.29 32.51
N ALA A 16 0.28 4.13 32.99
CA ALA A 16 0.74 4.74 34.24
C ALA A 16 0.63 6.27 34.20
N ARG A 17 1.04 6.88 33.08
CA ARG A 17 0.92 8.33 32.87
C ARG A 17 -0.54 8.80 32.83
N ALA A 18 -1.39 8.08 32.11
CA ALA A 18 -2.82 8.39 32.03
C ALA A 18 -3.51 8.32 33.40
N LEU A 19 -3.20 7.29 34.20
CA LEU A 19 -3.71 7.15 35.56
C LEU A 19 -3.18 8.27 36.47
N HIS A 20 -1.90 8.61 36.37
CA HIS A 20 -1.31 9.70 37.15
C HIS A 20 -2.01 11.04 36.86
N GLU A 21 -2.20 11.38 35.58
CA GLU A 21 -2.93 12.58 35.16
C GLU A 21 -4.38 12.57 35.67
N LEU A 22 -5.04 11.40 35.64
CA LEU A 22 -6.40 11.27 36.19
C LEU A 22 -6.45 11.50 37.70
N ILE A 23 -5.48 10.99 38.46
CA ILE A 23 -5.37 11.21 39.90
C ILE A 23 -5.22 12.71 40.19
N GLU A 24 -4.29 13.39 39.50
CA GLU A 24 -4.07 14.82 39.71
C GLU A 24 -5.34 15.64 39.44
N GLU A 25 -6.06 15.35 38.37
CA GLU A 25 -7.28 16.06 37.99
C GLU A 25 -8.51 15.75 38.85
N THR A 26 -8.51 14.63 39.58
CA THR A 26 -9.67 14.17 40.34
C THR A 26 -9.51 14.25 41.86
N THR A 27 -8.45 14.91 42.35
CA THR A 27 -8.16 15.13 43.78
C THR A 27 -9.39 15.50 44.61
N GLU A 28 -10.19 16.48 44.17
CA GLU A 28 -11.42 16.89 44.87
C GLU A 28 -12.49 15.78 44.91
N ARG A 29 -12.67 15.06 43.79
CA ARG A 29 -13.62 13.94 43.72
C ARG A 29 -13.18 12.79 44.63
N GLN A 30 -11.87 12.58 44.77
CA GLN A 30 -11.30 11.58 45.66
C GLN A 30 -11.67 11.86 47.12
N ALA A 31 -11.69 13.12 47.55
CA ALA A 31 -12.18 13.50 48.88
C ALA A 31 -13.67 13.14 49.10
N HIS A 32 -14.44 12.98 48.02
CA HIS A 32 -15.82 12.53 48.03
C HIS A 32 -16.00 11.03 47.70
N GLY A 33 -14.94 10.23 47.78
CA GLY A 33 -14.99 8.77 47.65
C GLY A 33 -14.83 8.23 46.23
N TYR A 34 -14.48 9.07 45.25
CA TYR A 34 -14.10 8.60 43.91
C TYR A 34 -12.73 7.92 43.93
N ASP A 35 -12.60 6.74 43.33
CA ASP A 35 -11.33 6.03 43.18
C ASP A 35 -10.92 5.98 41.70
N PRO A 36 -9.99 6.85 41.26
CA PRO A 36 -9.55 6.90 39.86
C PRO A 36 -8.88 5.61 39.40
N THR A 37 -8.34 4.79 40.30
CA THR A 37 -7.69 3.52 39.94
C THR A 37 -8.69 2.46 39.47
N ARG A 38 -9.98 2.64 39.79
CA ARG A 38 -11.08 1.73 39.45
C ARG A 38 -11.91 2.21 38.26
N ASP A 39 -11.66 3.41 37.76
CA ASP A 39 -12.37 3.99 36.61
C ASP A 39 -11.58 3.79 35.31
N GLY A 40 -11.60 2.54 34.81
CA GLY A 40 -10.88 2.18 33.59
C GLY A 40 -11.30 3.01 32.37
N ALA A 41 -12.57 3.42 32.29
CA ALA A 41 -13.07 4.24 31.19
C ALA A 41 -12.44 5.64 31.22
N ALA A 42 -12.34 6.27 32.39
CA ALA A 42 -11.67 7.55 32.54
C ALA A 42 -10.16 7.46 32.24
N ILE A 43 -9.48 6.38 32.65
CA ILE A 43 -8.06 6.17 32.34
C ILE A 43 -7.86 6.02 30.83
N ILE A 44 -8.62 5.15 30.16
CA ILE A 44 -8.49 4.94 28.71
C ILE A 44 -8.82 6.23 27.94
N LYS A 45 -9.77 7.04 28.40
CA LYS A 45 -10.07 8.34 27.79
C LYS A 45 -8.86 9.29 27.78
N LYS A 46 -7.94 9.17 28.73
CA LYS A 46 -6.66 9.92 28.75
C LYS A 46 -5.59 9.35 27.82
N VAL A 47 -5.75 8.11 27.37
CA VAL A 47 -4.85 7.44 26.41
C VAL A 47 -5.26 7.71 24.96
N LEU A 48 -6.56 7.82 24.68
CA LEU A 48 -7.09 8.04 23.33
C LEU A 48 -6.65 9.38 22.72
N ASN A 49 -6.55 9.41 21.40
CA ASN A 49 -6.16 10.58 20.60
C ASN A 49 -4.88 11.29 21.08
N ARG A 50 -3.88 10.49 21.49
CA ARG A 50 -2.67 10.98 22.14
C ARG A 50 -1.42 10.66 21.33
N LYS A 51 -0.52 11.64 21.21
CA LYS A 51 0.86 11.44 20.73
C LYS A 51 1.80 11.14 21.90
N TYR A 52 2.75 10.25 21.70
CA TYR A 52 3.77 9.90 22.70
C TYR A 52 5.08 9.49 22.02
N SER A 53 6.21 9.74 22.69
CA SER A 53 7.52 9.30 22.22
C SER A 53 7.77 7.87 22.67
N SER A 54 7.95 6.95 21.72
CA SER A 54 8.24 5.54 21.99
C SER A 54 9.66 5.36 22.50
N MET A 55 9.88 4.33 23.32
CA MET A 55 11.21 3.84 23.69
C MET A 55 12.08 3.48 22.47
N GLN A 56 11.47 3.27 21.30
CA GLN A 56 12.18 3.03 20.04
C GLN A 56 12.82 4.29 19.44
N GLY A 57 12.57 5.47 20.02
CA GLY A 57 13.17 6.74 19.61
C GLY A 57 12.39 7.51 18.54
N PHE A 58 11.11 7.20 18.33
CA PHE A 58 10.23 7.93 17.43
C PHE A 58 8.85 8.18 18.05
N ASP A 59 8.16 9.20 17.56
CA ASP A 59 6.82 9.53 18.03
C ASP A 59 5.77 8.59 17.42
N MET A 60 4.84 8.15 18.26
CA MET A 60 3.69 7.32 17.92
C MET A 60 2.39 8.02 18.33
N ARG A 61 1.26 7.56 17.81
CA ARG A 61 -0.06 8.10 18.15
C ARG A 61 -1.07 6.99 18.41
N ILE A 62 -1.87 7.13 19.46
CA ILE A 62 -3.12 6.38 19.64
C ILE A 62 -4.25 7.21 19.04
N ASN A 63 -5.03 6.67 18.12
CA ASN A 63 -6.17 7.40 17.54
C ASN A 63 -7.39 7.44 18.48
N GLU A 64 -8.48 8.03 18.03
CA GLU A 64 -9.74 8.12 18.77
C GLU A 64 -10.41 6.76 19.03
N HIS A 65 -10.10 5.74 18.22
CA HIS A 65 -10.63 4.38 18.35
C HIS A 65 -9.76 3.47 19.22
N GLY A 66 -8.60 3.95 19.69
CA GLY A 66 -7.66 3.18 20.50
C GLY A 66 -6.59 2.43 19.70
N ASP A 67 -6.54 2.61 18.38
CA ASP A 67 -5.52 2.00 17.53
C ASP A 67 -4.20 2.77 17.62
N ALA A 68 -3.10 2.05 17.80
CA ALA A 68 -1.77 2.59 17.60
C ALA A 68 -1.51 2.83 16.11
N LYS A 69 -1.31 4.09 15.72
CA LYS A 69 -0.84 4.48 14.39
C LYS A 69 0.68 4.29 14.33
N GLY A 70 1.10 3.41 13.42
CA GLY A 70 2.50 3.13 13.15
C GLY A 70 3.10 4.08 12.12
N ASN A 71 4.39 4.35 12.26
CA ASN A 71 5.19 4.96 11.21
C ASN A 71 5.66 3.84 10.27
N TYR A 72 5.55 4.06 8.97
CA TYR A 72 6.01 3.12 7.96
C TYR A 72 7.11 3.76 7.13
N THR A 73 8.17 3.00 6.85
CA THR A 73 9.25 3.40 5.96
C THR A 73 9.13 2.62 4.66
N LEU A 74 9.37 3.29 3.54
CA LEU A 74 9.49 2.70 2.23
C LEU A 74 10.98 2.50 1.95
N LEU A 75 11.37 1.23 1.84
CA LEU A 75 12.69 0.85 1.37
C LEU A 75 12.64 0.63 -0.13
N SER A 76 13.65 1.11 -0.85
CA SER A 76 13.81 0.77 -2.27
C SER A 76 15.27 0.49 -2.57
N TRP A 77 15.51 -0.08 -3.75
CA TRP A 77 16.86 -0.27 -4.28
C TRP A 77 17.53 1.08 -4.44
N GLN A 78 18.67 1.27 -3.78
CA GLN A 78 19.45 2.51 -3.76
C GLN A 78 20.93 2.20 -3.94
N ALA A 79 21.66 3.08 -4.62
CA ALA A 79 23.11 3.04 -4.62
C ALA A 79 23.64 3.44 -3.23
N VAL A 80 24.63 2.71 -2.73
CA VAL A 80 25.26 2.94 -1.42
C VAL A 80 26.78 2.84 -1.54
N GLU A 81 27.51 3.51 -0.65
CA GLU A 81 28.96 3.42 -0.61
C GLU A 81 29.41 2.06 -0.04
N PRO A 82 30.19 1.25 -0.79
CA PRO A 82 30.64 -0.04 -0.30
C PRO A 82 31.67 0.10 0.83
N VAL A 83 31.41 -0.54 1.97
CA VAL A 83 32.37 -0.72 3.06
C VAL A 83 33.08 -2.05 2.86
N ARG A 84 34.30 -2.01 2.28
CA ARG A 84 35.07 -3.22 1.92
C ARG A 84 35.98 -3.74 3.02
N THR A 85 36.15 -2.97 4.10
CA THR A 85 37.00 -3.35 5.24
C THR A 85 36.28 -4.41 6.09
N LYS A 86 36.74 -5.67 6.01
CA LYS A 86 36.10 -6.81 6.72
C LYS A 86 36.05 -6.65 8.25
N GLY A 87 36.94 -5.85 8.84
CA GLY A 87 36.97 -5.59 10.28
C GLY A 87 36.01 -4.48 10.73
N ASP A 88 35.34 -3.81 9.81
CA ASP A 88 34.36 -2.77 10.12
C ASP A 88 33.02 -3.41 10.51
N GLY A 89 32.39 -2.92 11.57
CA GLY A 89 31.05 -3.38 11.99
C GLY A 89 29.96 -3.11 10.94
N ASN A 90 30.23 -2.20 10.01
CA ASN A 90 29.36 -1.85 8.88
C ASN A 90 29.80 -2.49 7.56
N TYR A 91 30.61 -3.56 7.59
CA TYR A 91 31.08 -4.25 6.38
C TYR A 91 29.94 -4.58 5.41
N TYR A 92 29.98 -3.98 4.23
CA TYR A 92 29.01 -4.13 3.16
C TYR A 92 29.70 -3.92 1.80
N PRO A 93 30.21 -4.97 1.16
CA PRO A 93 31.08 -4.83 -0.02
C PRO A 93 30.32 -4.58 -1.33
N LEU A 94 29.00 -4.38 -1.27
CA LEU A 94 28.14 -4.12 -2.43
C LEU A 94 27.88 -2.62 -2.58
N ASP A 95 27.62 -2.18 -3.80
CA ASP A 95 27.37 -0.79 -4.17
C ASP A 95 25.88 -0.42 -4.21
N HIS A 96 25.02 -1.36 -3.84
CA HIS A 96 23.58 -1.16 -3.80
C HIS A 96 22.95 -1.93 -2.65
N ALA A 97 21.92 -1.35 -2.03
CA ALA A 97 21.17 -1.95 -0.93
C ALA A 97 19.69 -1.53 -0.97
N LEU A 98 18.86 -2.22 -0.19
CA LEU A 98 17.56 -1.67 0.21
C LEU A 98 17.80 -0.60 1.28
N ASP A 99 17.45 0.64 0.95
CA ASP A 99 17.63 1.78 1.85
C ASP A 99 16.36 2.64 1.94
N ILE A 100 16.24 3.38 3.04
CA ILE A 100 15.10 4.24 3.32
C ILE A 100 15.02 5.32 2.24
N THR A 101 13.95 5.23 1.46
CA THR A 101 13.71 6.09 0.31
C THR A 101 12.63 7.11 0.62
N ALA A 102 11.60 6.69 1.36
CA ALA A 102 10.51 7.56 1.81
C ALA A 102 9.94 7.10 3.15
N MET A 103 9.16 7.97 3.78
CA MET A 103 8.45 7.68 5.03
C MET A 103 6.99 8.08 4.92
N PHE A 104 6.11 7.25 5.46
CA PHE A 104 4.72 7.60 5.70
C PHE A 104 4.64 8.35 7.01
N VAL A 105 4.39 9.65 6.92
CA VAL A 105 4.19 10.52 8.08
C VAL A 105 2.70 10.80 8.25
N ASP A 106 2.27 10.99 9.49
CA ASP A 106 0.91 11.44 9.76
C ASP A 106 0.68 12.79 9.05
N GLY A 107 -0.23 12.81 8.08
CA GLY A 107 -0.50 13.96 7.23
C GLY A 107 -1.23 15.11 7.95
N GLY A 108 -1.59 14.91 9.22
CA GLY A 108 -2.45 15.82 9.96
C GLY A 108 -3.91 15.75 9.49
N GLU A 109 -4.67 16.84 9.71
CA GLU A 109 -6.09 16.97 9.30
C GLU A 109 -6.29 17.16 7.77
N GLY A 110 -5.40 16.60 6.95
CA GLY A 110 -5.55 16.57 5.49
C GLY A 110 -6.56 15.51 5.02
N HIS A 111 -7.00 15.64 3.77
CA HIS A 111 -8.00 14.78 3.10
C HIS A 111 -7.94 13.31 3.57
N ASN A 112 -9.00 12.88 4.26
CA ASN A 112 -9.30 11.49 4.64
C ASN A 112 -8.39 10.83 5.69
N ASN A 113 -7.65 11.57 6.53
CA ASN A 113 -6.79 10.96 7.57
C ASN A 113 -5.72 10.01 7.02
N MET A 114 -5.37 10.15 5.73
CA MET A 114 -4.38 9.29 5.08
C MET A 114 -2.95 9.76 5.41
N PRO A 115 -2.02 8.83 5.66
CA PRO A 115 -0.63 9.20 5.86
C PRO A 115 -0.04 9.77 4.57
N LYS A 116 0.81 10.79 4.70
CA LYS A 116 1.53 11.41 3.59
C LYS A 116 2.84 10.67 3.35
N LEU A 117 3.11 10.28 2.11
CA LEU A 117 4.40 9.74 1.71
C LEU A 117 5.38 10.89 1.44
N VAL A 118 6.48 10.94 2.19
CA VAL A 118 7.54 11.96 2.06
C VAL A 118 8.81 11.29 1.58
N PHE A 119 9.29 11.69 0.40
CA PHE A 119 10.50 11.15 -0.22
C PHE A 119 11.75 11.88 0.29
N HIS A 120 12.76 11.09 0.68
CA HIS A 120 14.12 11.57 0.97
C HIS A 120 15.07 11.28 -0.19
N LYS A 121 14.79 10.21 -0.94
CA LYS A 121 15.50 9.80 -2.15
C LYS A 121 14.47 9.43 -3.22
N PRO A 122 14.77 9.60 -4.52
CA PRO A 122 13.93 9.06 -5.58
C PRO A 122 14.00 7.53 -5.58
N ILE A 123 12.89 6.86 -5.95
CA ILE A 123 12.94 5.42 -6.23
C ILE A 123 13.70 5.22 -7.55
N MET A 124 14.66 4.30 -7.57
CA MET A 124 15.44 3.97 -8.77
C MET A 124 14.64 3.03 -9.67
N TRP A 125 13.78 3.61 -10.51
CA TRP A 125 13.05 2.89 -11.54
C TRP A 125 13.94 2.61 -12.76
N ILE A 126 13.83 1.42 -13.35
CA ILE A 126 14.54 1.08 -14.59
C ILE A 126 14.05 1.94 -15.77
N ASP A 127 12.72 2.09 -15.88
CA ASP A 127 12.07 2.80 -16.99
C ASP A 127 10.87 3.63 -16.50
N GLY A 128 10.99 4.17 -15.29
CA GLY A 128 9.91 4.86 -14.58
C GLY A 128 8.94 3.93 -13.84
N PRO A 129 7.97 4.51 -13.10
CA PRO A 129 6.93 3.74 -12.42
C PRO A 129 6.07 3.00 -13.45
N THR A 130 5.88 1.71 -13.25
CA THR A 130 4.98 0.91 -14.08
C THR A 130 3.52 1.24 -13.78
N ARG A 131 2.65 1.05 -14.78
CA ARG A 131 1.19 1.11 -14.55
C ARG A 131 0.76 -0.05 -13.66
N ASP A 132 -0.31 0.17 -12.91
CA ASP A 132 -0.97 -0.85 -12.09
C ASP A 132 -1.69 -1.92 -12.93
N GLN A 133 -1.96 -1.63 -14.20
CA GLN A 133 -2.55 -2.55 -15.17
C GLN A 133 -1.91 -2.38 -16.57
N PRO A 134 -1.80 -3.45 -17.38
CA PRO A 134 -1.40 -3.35 -18.79
C PRO A 134 -2.34 -2.49 -19.63
N ASP A 135 -1.85 -1.93 -20.74
CA ASP A 135 -2.64 -1.06 -21.64
C ASP A 135 -3.92 -1.72 -22.17
N CYS A 136 -3.85 -3.01 -22.50
CA CYS A 136 -4.99 -3.77 -22.99
C CYS A 136 -5.79 -4.46 -21.88
N GLY A 137 -5.48 -4.18 -20.62
CA GLY A 137 -6.03 -4.91 -19.49
C GLY A 137 -5.38 -6.28 -19.26
N PHE A 138 -5.72 -6.94 -18.15
CA PHE A 138 -5.07 -8.20 -17.77
C PHE A 138 -5.45 -9.36 -18.70
N HIS A 139 -6.61 -9.25 -19.35
CA HIS A 139 -7.19 -10.26 -20.22
C HIS A 139 -7.41 -9.75 -21.66
N GLY A 140 -6.84 -8.60 -22.02
CA GLY A 140 -7.05 -7.99 -23.34
C GLY A 140 -8.40 -7.28 -23.47
N GLU A 141 -9.16 -7.11 -22.37
CA GLU A 141 -10.53 -6.60 -22.36
C GLU A 141 -10.67 -5.14 -22.82
N LEU A 142 -9.61 -4.35 -22.73
CA LEU A 142 -9.61 -2.95 -23.14
C LEU A 142 -9.24 -2.77 -24.62
N CYS A 143 -8.64 -3.79 -25.24
CA CYS A 143 -8.24 -3.76 -26.64
C CYS A 143 -9.24 -4.54 -27.50
N ARG A 144 -9.82 -3.87 -28.50
CA ARG A 144 -10.70 -4.55 -29.48
C ARG A 144 -9.90 -5.55 -30.32
N ASP A 145 -10.35 -6.79 -30.35
CA ASP A 145 -9.84 -7.79 -31.29
C ASP A 145 -10.45 -7.57 -32.68
N TYR A 146 -9.76 -6.81 -33.53
CA TYR A 146 -10.10 -6.67 -34.94
C TYR A 146 -9.75 -7.93 -35.76
N GLY A 147 -8.84 -8.78 -35.28
CA GLY A 147 -8.38 -9.98 -35.99
C GLY A 147 -9.48 -11.03 -36.11
N GLY A 148 -10.20 -11.31 -35.02
CA GLY A 148 -11.36 -12.20 -35.04
C GLY A 148 -12.47 -11.71 -35.99
N TYR A 149 -12.72 -10.40 -36.00
CA TYR A 149 -13.75 -9.79 -36.85
C TYR A 149 -13.39 -9.86 -38.34
N ILE A 150 -12.13 -9.58 -38.69
CA ILE A 150 -11.64 -9.67 -40.08
C ILE A 150 -11.61 -11.12 -40.55
N SER A 151 -11.19 -12.06 -39.70
CA SER A 151 -11.20 -13.50 -40.01
C SER A 151 -12.63 -13.99 -40.32
N PHE A 152 -13.60 -13.57 -39.50
CA PHE A 152 -15.00 -13.91 -39.69
C PHE A 152 -15.60 -13.35 -40.99
N ILE A 153 -15.32 -12.07 -41.30
CA ILE A 153 -15.78 -11.44 -42.56
C ILE A 153 -15.15 -12.12 -43.79
N SER A 154 -13.85 -12.41 -43.74
CA SER A 154 -13.14 -13.09 -44.82
C SER A 154 -13.73 -14.48 -45.10
N PHE A 155 -14.04 -15.23 -44.03
CA PHE A 155 -14.69 -16.53 -44.14
C PHE A 155 -16.06 -16.43 -44.83
N ILE A 156 -16.90 -15.49 -44.43
CA ILE A 156 -18.22 -15.27 -45.05
C ILE A 156 -18.08 -14.94 -46.55
N LEU A 157 -17.18 -14.00 -46.90
CA LEU A 157 -16.94 -13.61 -48.30
C LEU A 157 -16.48 -14.79 -49.16
N PHE A 158 -15.57 -15.62 -48.65
CA PHE A 158 -15.09 -16.80 -49.34
C PHE A 158 -16.23 -17.79 -49.67
N PHE A 159 -17.13 -18.04 -48.72
CA PHE A 159 -18.29 -18.91 -48.94
C PHE A 159 -19.26 -18.34 -49.98
N ILE A 160 -19.50 -17.03 -49.98
CA ILE A 160 -20.36 -16.37 -50.98
C ILE A 160 -19.79 -16.57 -52.39
N VAL A 161 -18.48 -16.39 -52.57
CA VAL A 161 -17.82 -16.59 -53.87
C VAL A 161 -17.88 -18.04 -54.31
N LEU A 162 -17.66 -19.00 -53.41
CA LEU A 162 -17.75 -20.43 -53.73
C LEU A 162 -19.16 -20.84 -54.19
N ILE A 163 -20.19 -20.41 -53.45
CA ILE A 163 -21.58 -20.71 -53.78
C ILE A 163 -21.97 -20.04 -55.11
N GLY A 164 -21.61 -18.77 -55.30
CA GLY A 164 -21.84 -18.06 -56.56
C GLY A 164 -21.13 -18.72 -57.75
N GLY A 165 -19.90 -19.19 -57.55
CA GLY A 165 -19.14 -19.96 -58.53
C GLY A 165 -19.81 -21.29 -58.88
N ALA A 166 -20.29 -22.04 -57.88
CA ALA A 166 -20.99 -23.30 -58.10
C ALA A 166 -22.33 -23.10 -58.84
N ILE A 167 -23.10 -22.07 -58.48
CA ILE A 167 -24.36 -21.73 -59.15
C ILE A 167 -24.10 -21.34 -60.60
N SER A 168 -23.14 -20.45 -60.86
CA SER A 168 -22.81 -20.01 -62.21
C SER A 168 -22.27 -21.15 -63.08
N ALA A 169 -21.38 -22.00 -62.55
CA ALA A 169 -20.93 -23.21 -63.23
C ALA A 169 -22.08 -24.18 -63.53
N GLY A 170 -23.00 -24.37 -62.59
CA GLY A 170 -24.20 -25.18 -62.80
C GLY A 170 -25.14 -24.61 -63.88
N PHE A 171 -25.32 -23.30 -63.92
CA PHE A 171 -26.10 -22.62 -64.97
C PHE A 171 -25.45 -22.76 -66.34
N VAL A 172 -24.13 -22.53 -66.45
CA VAL A 172 -23.38 -22.70 -67.70
C VAL A 172 -23.42 -24.15 -68.18
N TYR A 173 -23.23 -25.12 -67.27
CA TYR A 173 -23.33 -26.53 -67.61
C TYR A 173 -24.71 -26.90 -68.17
N ARG A 174 -25.79 -26.36 -67.59
CA ARG A 174 -27.16 -26.58 -68.10
C ARG A 174 -27.40 -25.89 -69.45
N LEU A 175 -26.84 -24.70 -69.68
CA LEU A 175 -26.97 -23.96 -70.95
C LEU A 175 -26.22 -24.62 -72.11
N VAL A 176 -25.07 -25.26 -71.85
CA VAL A 176 -24.27 -25.94 -72.88
C VAL A 176 -24.84 -27.33 -73.23
N LYS A 177 -25.59 -27.94 -72.31
CA LYS A 177 -26.16 -29.29 -72.49
C LYS A 177 -27.51 -29.30 -73.21
N ASN A 178 -28.24 -28.20 -73.21
CA ASN A 178 -29.50 -28.02 -73.94
C ASN A 178 -29.25 -27.35 -75.29
#